data_AF-A0A8D3WU20-F1
#
_entry.id   AF-A0A8D3WU20-F1
#
_cell.length_a   1.000
_cell.length_b   1.000
_cell.length_c   1.000
_cell.angle_alpha   90.00
_cell.angle_beta   90.00
_cell.angle_gamma   90.00
#
_symmetry.space_group_name_H-M   'P 1'
#
loop_
_entity.id
_entity.type
_entity.pdbx_description
1 polymer ?
#
loop_
_entity_poly.entity_id
_entity_poly.type
_entity_poly.pdbx_seq_one_letter_code
_entity_poly.pdbx_strand_id
1 'polypeptide(L)'
;MKKVLFLPLLKMPSGHHQVAEALMDIMERRTTNICYKKIDLLSYTNELLEKVVTGTYLKWIRYAPETYNMAYKHLFYEPPVHSFKWYHHVFAKKWST
;
A
#
# COMPACT_ATOMS: atom_id res chain seq x y z
N MET A 1 -12.71 -23.72 -4.19
CA MET A 1 -11.43 -23.02 -4.44
C MET A 1 -11.67 -21.53 -4.39
N LYS A 2 -11.07 -20.81 -3.43
CA LYS A 2 -11.21 -19.34 -3.34
C LYS A 2 -10.10 -18.67 -4.15
N LYS A 3 -10.39 -17.55 -4.81
CA LYS A 3 -9.42 -16.80 -5.64
C LYS A 3 -9.15 -15.45 -5.00
N VAL A 4 -7.88 -15.08 -4.87
CA VAL A 4 -7.43 -13.83 -4.25
C VAL A 4 -6.47 -13.13 -5.20
N LEU A 5 -6.72 -11.84 -5.45
CA LEU A 5 -5.87 -11.02 -6.31
C LEU A 5 -5.24 -9.92 -5.48
N PHE A 6 -3.91 -9.94 -5.39
CA PHE A 6 -3.13 -8.85 -4.84
C PHE A 6 -2.80 -7.89 -5.97
N LEU A 7 -3.16 -6.61 -5.78
CA LEU A 7 -3.09 -5.60 -6.83
C LEU A 7 -2.32 -4.35 -6.39
N PRO A 8 -0.98 -4.44 -6.21
CA PRO A 8 -0.16 -3.26 -5.93
C PRO A 8 -0.32 -2.22 -7.05
N LEU A 9 -0.33 -0.94 -6.69
CA LEU A 9 -0.59 0.12 -7.66
C LEU A 9 0.56 0.27 -8.68
N LEU A 10 1.79 0.32 -8.18
CA LEU A 10 3.02 0.48 -8.97
C LEU A 10 3.78 -0.85 -8.97
N LYS A 11 4.63 -1.09 -9.96
CA LYS A 11 5.52 -2.26 -10.02
C LYS A 11 6.76 -2.14 -9.14
N MET A 12 7.15 -0.90 -8.81
CA MET A 12 8.37 -0.64 -8.04
C MET A 12 8.26 -1.26 -6.63
N PRO A 13 9.32 -1.91 -6.12
CA PRO A 13 9.31 -2.47 -4.78
C PRO A 13 8.97 -1.41 -3.74
N SER A 14 7.99 -1.70 -2.88
CA SER A 14 7.52 -0.77 -1.86
C SER A 14 6.95 -1.53 -0.66
N GLY A 15 6.65 -0.81 0.42
CA GLY A 15 5.99 -1.40 1.60
C GLY A 15 4.68 -2.10 1.25
N HIS A 16 3.92 -1.61 0.26
CA HIS A 16 2.69 -2.26 -0.21
C HIS A 16 2.96 -3.66 -0.79
N HIS A 17 4.09 -3.86 -1.48
CA HIS A 17 4.48 -5.18 -1.98
C HIS A 17 4.91 -6.11 -0.86
N GLN A 18 5.72 -5.60 0.07
CA GLN A 18 6.20 -6.40 1.22
C GLN A 18 5.04 -6.88 2.08
N VAL A 19 4.03 -6.04 2.32
CA VAL A 19 2.81 -6.43 3.04
C VAL A 19 2.01 -7.45 2.23
N ALA A 20 1.84 -7.26 0.91
CA ALA A 20 1.15 -8.23 0.07
C ALA A 20 1.83 -9.61 0.09
N GLU A 21 3.16 -9.65 0.01
CA GLU A 21 3.96 -10.87 0.10
C GLU A 21 3.83 -11.55 1.47
N ALA A 22 3.97 -10.78 2.55
CA ALA A 22 3.79 -11.32 3.90
C ALA A 22 2.39 -11.91 4.11
N LEU A 23 1.35 -11.26 3.54
CA LEU A 23 -0.02 -11.79 3.60
C LEU A 23 -0.18 -13.06 2.76
N MET A 24 0.39 -13.09 1.54
CA MET A 24 0.41 -14.29 0.70
C MET A 24 1.04 -15.47 1.44
N ASP A 25 2.22 -15.27 2.04
CA ASP A 25 2.95 -16.29 2.81
C ASP A 25 2.11 -16.83 3.98
N ILE A 26 1.46 -15.95 4.74
CA ILE A 26 0.61 -16.35 5.86
C ILE A 26 -0.61 -17.13 5.37
N MET A 27 -1.21 -16.71 4.26
CA MET A 27 -2.39 -17.35 3.69
C MET A 27 -2.09 -18.74 3.13
N GLU A 28 -0.94 -18.90 2.44
CA GLU A 28 -0.42 -20.19 1.97
C GLU A 28 -0.27 -21.19 3.12
N ARG A 29 0.30 -20.75 4.24
CA ARG A 29 0.57 -21.62 5.39
C ARG A 29 -0.69 -22.01 6.18
N ARG A 30 -1.73 -21.16 6.16
CA ARG A 30 -2.92 -21.33 7.02
C ARG A 30 -4.15 -21.86 6.30
N THR A 31 -4.20 -21.77 4.96
CA THR A 31 -5.41 -22.11 4.22
C THR A 31 -5.12 -23.05 3.07
N THR A 32 -5.78 -24.21 3.07
CA THR A 32 -5.77 -25.11 1.92
C THR A 32 -6.79 -24.65 0.87
N ASN A 33 -6.51 -24.89 -0.42
CA ASN A 33 -7.43 -24.65 -1.53
C ASN A 33 -7.76 -23.17 -1.85
N ILE A 34 -6.75 -22.29 -1.75
CA ILE A 34 -6.78 -20.91 -2.25
C ILE A 34 -5.81 -20.76 -3.43
N CYS A 35 -6.26 -20.10 -4.49
CA CYS A 35 -5.41 -19.64 -5.58
C CYS A 35 -5.20 -18.12 -5.43
N TYR A 36 -3.96 -17.68 -5.36
CA TYR A 36 -3.62 -16.27 -5.28
C TYR A 36 -2.77 -15.85 -6.48
N LYS A 37 -2.88 -14.59 -6.87
CA LYS A 37 -2.06 -13.97 -7.91
C LYS A 37 -1.71 -12.56 -7.48
N LYS A 38 -0.46 -12.15 -7.72
CA LYS A 38 -0.02 -10.76 -7.58
C LYS A 38 0.14 -10.17 -8.98
N ILE A 39 -0.53 -9.05 -9.24
CA ILE A 39 -0.42 -8.31 -10.52
C ILE A 39 -0.35 -6.84 -10.19
N ASP A 40 0.59 -6.11 -10.78
CA ASP A 40 0.66 -4.67 -10.60
C ASP A 40 -0.43 -3.99 -11.44
N LEU A 41 -1.21 -3.09 -10.84
CA LEU A 41 -2.39 -2.49 -11.46
C LEU A 41 -2.04 -1.74 -12.75
N LEU A 42 -0.99 -0.93 -12.72
CA LEU A 42 -0.58 -0.18 -13.91
C LEU A 42 -0.11 -1.11 -15.03
N SER A 43 0.68 -2.13 -14.71
CA SER A 43 1.12 -3.13 -15.69
C SER A 43 -0.06 -3.91 -16.28
N TYR A 44 -1.10 -4.19 -15.47
CA TYR A 44 -2.33 -4.82 -15.95
C TYR A 44 -3.08 -3.94 -16.97
N THR A 45 -3.09 -2.63 -16.75
CA THR A 45 -3.79 -1.70 -17.66
C THR A 45 -3.00 -1.40 -18.92
N ASN A 46 -1.72 -1.04 -18.81
CA ASN A 46 -0.84 -0.69 -19.94
C ASN A 46 0.63 -0.55 -19.50
N GLU A 47 1.53 -1.33 -20.10
CA GLU A 47 2.97 -1.28 -19.77
C GLU A 47 3.66 0.07 -20.09
N LEU A 48 3.21 0.79 -21.12
CA LEU A 48 3.75 2.12 -21.44
C LEU A 48 3.31 3.16 -20.41
N LEU A 49 2.03 3.12 -20.00
CA LEU A 49 1.52 3.98 -18.95
C LEU A 49 2.28 3.75 -17.64
N GLU A 50 2.54 2.49 -17.30
CA GLU A 50 3.33 2.12 -16.12
C GLU A 50 4.73 2.75 -16.13
N LYS A 51 5.45 2.66 -17.26
CA LYS A 51 6.78 3.27 -17.42
C LYS A 51 6.74 4.79 -17.28
N VAL A 52 5.74 5.44 -17.87
CA VAL A 52 5.57 6.90 -17.81
C VAL A 52 5.26 7.36 -16.38
N VAL A 53 4.31 6.69 -15.71
CA VAL A 53 3.91 7.03 -14.33
C VAL A 53 5.08 6.81 -13.38
N THR A 54 5.73 5.65 -13.44
CA THR A 54 6.88 5.33 -12.58
C THR A 54 8.04 6.29 -12.83
N GLY A 55 8.34 6.58 -14.10
CA GLY A 55 9.40 7.51 -14.47
C GLY A 55 9.13 8.94 -14.01
N THR A 56 7.90 9.43 -14.20
CA THR A 56 7.48 10.76 -13.74
C THR A 56 7.53 10.85 -12.22
N TYR A 57 6.99 9.84 -11.52
CA TYR A 57 7.01 9.76 -10.06
C TYR A 57 8.43 9.81 -9.49
N LEU A 58 9.34 8.98 -9.99
CA LEU A 58 10.72 8.93 -9.52
C LEU A 58 11.49 10.22 -9.87
N LYS A 59 11.27 10.79 -11.06
CA LYS A 59 11.86 12.09 -11.44
C LYS A 59 11.36 13.21 -10.53
N TRP A 60 10.09 13.19 -10.16
CA TRP A 60 9.52 14.21 -9.28
C TRP A 60 10.19 14.18 -7.91
N ILE A 61 10.30 13.01 -7.28
CA ILE A 61 11.00 12.84 -6.00
C ILE A 61 12.47 13.28 -6.13
N ARG A 62 13.14 12.93 -7.24
CA ARG A 62 14.57 13.22 -7.44
C ARG A 62 14.85 14.70 -7.66
N TYR A 63 14.07 15.38 -8.49
CA TYR A 63 14.39 16.72 -8.98
C TYR A 63 13.60 17.83 -8.29
N ALA A 64 12.42 17.53 -7.73
CA ALA A 64 11.60 18.51 -7.02
C ALA A 64 11.00 17.90 -5.74
N PRO A 65 11.83 17.40 -4.79
CA PRO A 65 11.38 16.67 -3.61
C PRO A 65 10.41 17.48 -2.73
N GLU A 66 10.61 18.80 -2.60
CA GLU A 66 9.74 19.64 -1.78
C GLU A 66 8.32 19.72 -2.33
N THR A 67 8.17 19.86 -3.64
CA THR A 67 6.85 19.88 -4.29
C THR A 67 6.15 18.53 -4.20
N TYR A 68 6.91 17.43 -4.32
CA TYR A 68 6.40 16.09 -4.10
C TYR A 68 5.94 15.92 -2.65
N ASN A 69 6.74 16.33 -1.66
CA ASN A 69 6.42 16.25 -0.24
C ASN A 69 5.16 17.06 0.11
N MET A 70 5.02 18.26 -0.47
CA MET A 70 3.82 19.08 -0.32
C MET A 70 2.58 18.37 -0.86
N ALA A 71 2.64 17.86 -2.10
CA ALA A 71 1.54 17.10 -2.70
C ALA A 71 1.22 15.84 -1.88
N TYR A 72 2.24 15.12 -1.42
CA TYR A 72 2.09 13.94 -0.58
C TYR A 72 1.38 14.27 0.74
N LYS A 73 1.76 15.38 1.38
CA LYS A 73 1.16 15.80 2.64
C LYS A 73 -0.33 16.11 2.50
N HIS A 74 -0.70 16.87 1.48
CA HIS A 74 -2.09 17.25 1.26
C HIS A 74 -2.97 16.11 0.75
N LEU A 75 -2.43 15.21 -0.07
CA LEU A 75 -3.22 14.15 -0.71
C LEU A 75 -3.29 12.86 0.10
N PHE A 76 -2.24 12.53 0.87
CA PHE A 76 -2.11 11.23 1.54
C PHE A 76 -1.86 11.33 3.04
N TYR A 77 -1.22 12.40 3.52
CA TYR A 77 -0.81 12.50 4.93
C TYR A 77 -1.84 13.17 5.83
N GLU A 78 -2.60 14.16 5.35
CA GLU A 78 -3.59 14.84 6.19
C GLU A 78 -4.61 13.83 6.72
N PRO A 79 -4.54 13.46 8.01
CA PRO A 79 -5.58 12.65 8.60
C PRO A 79 -6.85 13.50 8.60
N PRO A 80 -8.05 12.91 8.44
CA PRO A 80 -9.27 13.64 8.74
C PRO A 80 -9.09 14.27 10.13
N VAL A 81 -9.41 15.56 10.25
CA VAL A 81 -9.28 16.36 11.49
C VAL A 81 -10.30 15.88 12.53
N HIS A 82 -10.18 14.63 12.94
CA HIS A 82 -10.89 14.01 14.03
C HIS A 82 -9.80 13.54 14.98
N SER A 83 -9.60 14.32 16.04
CA SER A 83 -8.70 13.94 17.12
C SER A 83 -9.28 12.69 17.79
N PHE A 84 -8.80 11.50 17.41
CA PHE A 84 -9.17 10.21 18.01
C PHE A 84 -8.53 10.04 19.41
N LYS A 85 -8.72 11.02 20.31
CA LYS A 85 -8.20 10.99 21.69
C LYS A 85 -8.81 9.84 22.52
N TRP A 86 -10.02 9.39 22.20
CA TRP A 86 -10.75 8.40 22.98
C TRP A 86 -10.19 6.97 22.88
N TYR A 87 -9.55 6.63 21.76
CA TYR A 87 -9.03 5.27 21.51
C TYR A 87 -7.88 4.89 22.45
N HIS A 88 -7.04 5.85 22.87
CA HIS A 88 -5.98 5.63 23.87
C HIS A 88 -6.53 5.06 25.18
N HIS A 89 -7.70 5.53 25.63
CA HIS A 89 -8.30 5.07 26.87
C HIS A 89 -8.86 3.64 26.74
N VAL A 90 -9.41 3.30 25.58
CA VAL A 90 -9.91 1.95 25.28
C VAL A 90 -8.76 0.95 25.14
N PHE A 91 -7.64 1.37 24.55
CA PHE A 91 -6.46 0.52 24.38
C PHE A 91 -5.72 0.28 25.69
N ALA A 92 -5.51 1.31 26.50
CA ALA A 92 -4.87 1.16 27.82
C ALA A 92 -5.66 0.21 28.73
N LYS A 93 -7.00 0.28 28.69
CA LYS A 93 -7.86 -0.59 29.51
C LYS A 93 -7.79 -2.07 29.11
N LYS A 94 -7.50 -2.37 27.84
CA LYS A 94 -7.51 -3.75 27.31
C LYS A 94 -6.20 -4.53 27.54
N TRP A 95 -5.14 -3.85 27.97
CA TRP A 95 -3.82 -4.46 28.22
C TRP A 95 -3.44 -4.51 29.72
N SER A 96 -4.35 -4.08 30.60
CA SER A 96 -4.18 -4.13 32.07
C SER A 96 -5.10 -5.16 32.73
N THR A 97 -5.51 -6.21 32.00
CA THR A 97 -6.27 -7.36 32.51
C THR A 97 -5.65 -8.63 31.94
#